data_AF-A0A9J5ZXJ0-F1
#
_entry.id   AF-A0A9J5ZXJ0-F1
#
_cell.length_a   1.000
_cell.length_b   1.000
_cell.length_c   1.000
_cell.angle_alpha   90.00
_cell.angle_beta   90.00
_cell.angle_gamma   90.00
#
_symmetry.space_group_name_H-M   'P 1'
#
loop_
_entity.id
_entity.type
_entity.pdbx_description
1 polymer ?
#
loop_
_entity_poly.entity_id
_entity_poly.type
_entity_poly.pdbx_seq_one_letter_code
_entity_poly.pdbx_strand_id
1 'polypeptide(L)'
;MEKSFNSSFRSYAWDYRVLKTFAKHYSTGDIIPKELVESMVGAKKMFAATELQRQILYALVDQTLFGEQPSAGIDTMAIVADLKRQHTSWTHVDGTHWHTRFSHLTNYGAGYYSYLYAKCFATSIWQRMCQEDPLSLDTGSALRTKFLQHGGAKDPADILNDLAGSGIVRSCRGGIIPDITSLCKEMELLKC
;
A
#
# COMPACT_ATOMS: atom_id res chain seq x y z
N MET A 1 11.19 2.02 1.60
CA MET A 1 11.48 1.21 0.39
C MET A 1 11.04 -0.24 0.53
N GLU A 2 11.43 -0.96 1.58
CA GLU A 2 11.05 -2.38 1.77
C GLU A 2 9.52 -2.65 1.74
N LYS A 3 8.71 -1.79 2.38
CA LYS A 3 7.24 -1.93 2.32
C LYS A 3 6.68 -1.69 0.91
N SER A 4 7.25 -0.74 0.17
CA SER A 4 6.87 -0.46 -1.23
C SER A 4 7.20 -1.66 -2.11
N PHE A 5 8.39 -2.23 -1.91
CA PHE A 5 8.85 -3.43 -2.58
C PHE A 5 7.88 -4.61 -2.39
N ASN A 6 7.61 -5.00 -1.13
CA ASN A 6 6.70 -6.11 -0.82
C ASN A 6 5.28 -5.88 -1.37
N SER A 7 4.86 -4.61 -1.48
CA SER A 7 3.58 -4.25 -2.07
C SER A 7 3.59 -4.39 -3.60
N SER A 8 4.71 -4.15 -4.29
CA SER A 8 4.84 -4.33 -5.74
C SER A 8 4.74 -5.80 -6.17
N PHE A 9 5.36 -6.74 -5.44
CA PHE A 9 5.24 -8.19 -5.76
C PHE A 9 3.83 -8.73 -5.61
N ARG A 10 3.00 -8.08 -4.78
CA ARG A 10 1.60 -8.48 -4.68
C ARG A 10 0.92 -8.40 -6.04
N SER A 11 1.22 -7.43 -6.89
CA SER A 11 0.60 -7.31 -8.21
C SER A 11 0.93 -8.49 -9.13
N TYR A 12 2.16 -9.00 -9.08
CA TYR A 12 2.58 -10.21 -9.81
C TYR A 12 1.75 -11.44 -9.40
N ALA A 13 1.42 -11.57 -8.11
CA ALA A 13 0.61 -12.67 -7.58
C ALA A 13 -0.87 -12.62 -8.03
N TRP A 14 -1.29 -11.58 -8.76
CA TRP A 14 -2.62 -11.46 -9.34
C TRP A 14 -2.61 -11.42 -10.88
N ASP A 15 -1.44 -11.51 -11.52
CA ASP A 15 -1.33 -11.51 -12.97
C ASP A 15 -1.36 -12.94 -13.52
N TYR A 16 -2.32 -13.25 -14.39
CA TYR A 16 -2.45 -14.58 -15.00
C TYR A 16 -1.17 -15.03 -15.72
N ARG A 17 -0.46 -14.12 -16.38
CA ARG A 17 0.77 -14.45 -17.14
C ARG A 17 1.87 -14.96 -16.21
N VAL A 18 1.89 -14.46 -14.97
CA VAL A 18 2.82 -14.91 -13.92
C VAL A 18 2.29 -16.18 -13.27
N LEU A 19 1.03 -16.19 -12.82
CA LEU A 19 0.43 -17.34 -12.12
C LEU A 19 0.51 -18.62 -12.93
N LYS A 20 0.23 -18.58 -14.24
CA LYS A 20 0.24 -19.77 -15.11
C LYS A 20 1.61 -20.48 -15.19
N THR A 21 2.69 -19.82 -14.77
CA THR A 21 4.04 -20.40 -14.81
C THR A 21 4.28 -21.41 -13.69
N PHE A 22 3.60 -21.26 -12.54
CA PHE A 22 3.83 -22.09 -11.35
C PHE A 22 2.54 -22.65 -10.72
N ALA A 23 1.39 -21.99 -10.89
CA ALA A 23 0.13 -22.43 -10.33
C ALA A 23 -0.46 -23.57 -11.17
N LYS A 24 -0.24 -24.79 -10.68
CA LYS A 24 -0.75 -26.02 -11.29
C LYS A 24 -1.54 -26.83 -10.26
N HIS A 25 -2.59 -27.49 -10.71
CA HIS A 25 -3.37 -28.40 -9.87
C HIS A 25 -2.47 -29.55 -9.37
N TYR A 26 -2.50 -29.82 -8.06
CA TYR A 26 -1.51 -30.70 -7.42
C TYR A 26 -1.56 -32.16 -7.92
N SER A 27 -2.74 -32.64 -8.35
CA SER A 27 -2.91 -34.01 -8.84
C SER A 27 -2.80 -34.12 -10.36
N THR A 28 -3.39 -33.19 -11.10
CA THR A 28 -3.53 -33.28 -12.56
C THR A 28 -2.44 -32.54 -13.31
N GLY A 29 -1.76 -31.58 -12.65
CA GLY A 29 -0.77 -30.72 -13.29
C GLY A 29 -1.38 -29.61 -14.15
N ASP A 30 -2.71 -29.51 -14.23
CA ASP A 30 -3.41 -28.49 -15.03
C ASP A 30 -3.06 -27.08 -14.56
N ILE A 31 -2.79 -26.20 -15.51
CA ILE A 31 -2.51 -24.79 -15.24
C ILE A 31 -3.78 -24.12 -14.68
N ILE A 32 -3.60 -23.17 -13.75
CA ILE A 32 -4.70 -22.36 -13.22
C ILE A 32 -5.57 -21.78 -14.36
N PRO A 33 -6.90 -21.96 -14.36
CA PRO A 33 -7.77 -21.38 -15.38
C PRO A 33 -7.74 -19.84 -15.35
N LYS A 34 -7.77 -19.21 -16.52
CA LYS A 34 -7.73 -17.75 -16.63
C LYS A 34 -8.96 -17.11 -15.99
N GLU A 35 -10.12 -17.71 -16.20
CA GLU A 35 -11.42 -17.28 -15.68
C GLU A 35 -11.46 -17.28 -14.15
N LEU A 36 -10.76 -18.24 -13.53
CA LEU A 36 -10.60 -18.28 -12.08
C LEU A 36 -9.76 -17.10 -11.59
N VAL A 37 -8.65 -16.78 -12.26
CA VAL A 37 -7.82 -15.61 -11.91
C VAL A 37 -8.61 -14.31 -12.08
N GLU A 38 -9.36 -14.16 -13.17
CA GLU A 38 -10.23 -13.00 -13.40
C GLU A 38 -11.29 -12.84 -12.29
N SER A 39 -11.90 -13.95 -11.86
CA SER A 39 -12.86 -13.96 -10.75
C SER A 39 -12.21 -13.57 -9.41
N MET A 40 -11.01 -14.08 -9.13
CA MET A 40 -10.24 -13.74 -7.94
C MET A 40 -9.87 -12.25 -7.90
N VAL A 41 -9.46 -11.68 -9.03
CA VAL A 41 -9.16 -10.24 -9.17
C VAL A 41 -10.43 -9.42 -8.96
N GLY A 42 -11.57 -9.86 -9.50
CA GLY A 42 -12.87 -9.23 -9.26
C GLY A 42 -13.24 -9.20 -7.78
N ALA A 43 -13.13 -10.34 -7.09
CA ALA A 43 -13.41 -10.44 -5.65
C ALA A 43 -12.52 -9.51 -4.80
N LYS A 44 -11.23 -9.38 -5.15
CA LYS A 44 -10.29 -8.47 -4.46
C LYS A 44 -10.75 -7.01 -4.50
N LYS A 45 -11.41 -6.57 -5.58
CA LYS A 45 -11.85 -5.18 -5.74
C LYS A 45 -13.10 -4.84 -4.90
N MET A 46 -13.90 -5.84 -4.53
CA MET A 46 -15.23 -5.65 -3.93
C MET A 46 -15.25 -4.76 -2.68
N PHE A 47 -14.22 -4.82 -1.83
CA PHE A 47 -14.13 -4.02 -0.60
C PHE A 47 -12.93 -3.07 -0.57
N ALA A 48 -12.31 -2.79 -1.72
CA ALA A 48 -11.06 -2.03 -1.78
C ALA A 48 -11.15 -0.65 -1.11
N ALA A 49 -12.31 0.02 -1.23
CA ALA A 49 -12.56 1.31 -0.60
C ALA A 49 -12.63 1.22 0.94
N THR A 50 -13.37 0.26 1.49
CA THR A 50 -13.47 0.00 2.93
C THR A 50 -12.11 -0.36 3.53
N GLU A 51 -11.34 -1.20 2.82
CA GLU A 51 -9.98 -1.58 3.22
C GLU A 51 -9.04 -0.37 3.25
N LEU A 52 -9.11 0.51 2.24
CA LEU A 52 -8.34 1.75 2.22
C LEU A 52 -8.75 2.70 3.34
N GLN A 53 -10.05 2.89 3.56
CA GLN A 53 -10.58 3.73 4.64
C GLN A 53 -10.08 3.26 6.00
N ARG A 54 -10.01 1.94 6.23
CA ARG A 54 -9.42 1.37 7.45
C ARG A 54 -7.94 1.70 7.59
N GLN A 55 -7.16 1.60 6.52
CA GLN A 55 -5.73 1.97 6.54
C GLN A 55 -5.51 3.47 6.81
N ILE A 56 -6.37 4.33 6.27
CA ILE A 56 -6.37 5.77 6.55
C ILE A 56 -6.68 6.02 8.02
N LEU A 57 -7.72 5.38 8.58
CA LEU A 57 -8.03 5.48 10.00
C LEU A 57 -6.83 5.09 10.88
N TYR A 58 -6.13 4.00 10.54
CA TYR A 58 -4.96 3.55 11.31
C TYR A 58 -3.81 4.55 11.25
N ALA A 59 -3.57 5.16 10.09
CA ALA A 59 -2.59 6.24 9.95
C ALA A 59 -2.98 7.49 10.73
N LEU A 60 -4.27 7.87 10.72
CA LEU A 60 -4.77 9.01 11.51
C LEU A 60 -4.61 8.76 13.01
N VAL A 61 -5.02 7.60 13.51
CA VAL A 61 -4.85 7.24 14.93
C VAL A 61 -3.37 7.30 15.33
N ASP A 62 -2.48 6.72 14.53
CA ASP A 62 -1.04 6.76 14.78
C ASP A 62 -0.49 8.20 14.81
N GLN A 63 -0.81 9.03 13.80
CA GLN A 63 -0.35 10.42 13.77
C GLN A 63 -0.94 11.28 14.88
N THR A 64 -2.20 11.06 15.27
CA THR A 64 -2.83 11.82 16.35
C THR A 64 -2.23 11.46 17.71
N LEU A 65 -1.95 10.18 17.97
CA LEU A 65 -1.38 9.74 19.25
C LEU A 65 0.11 10.08 19.42
N PHE A 66 0.86 10.23 18.32
CA PHE A 66 2.29 10.58 18.34
C PHE A 66 2.60 12.00 17.87
N GLY A 67 1.58 12.77 17.47
CA GLY A 67 1.72 14.17 17.07
C GLY A 67 1.82 15.11 18.26
N GLU A 68 1.47 16.39 18.06
CA GLU A 68 1.42 17.36 19.16
C GLU A 68 0.43 16.93 20.23
N GLN A 69 0.94 16.70 21.44
CA GLN A 69 0.12 16.25 22.57
C GLN A 69 -0.20 17.42 23.50
N PRO A 70 -1.43 17.48 24.05
CA PRO A 70 -1.75 18.43 25.11
C PRO A 70 -0.90 18.17 26.36
N SER A 71 -0.71 19.21 27.17
CA SER A 71 0.04 19.13 28.42
C SER A 71 -0.65 18.30 29.52
N ALA A 72 -1.95 18.02 29.35
CA ALA A 72 -2.74 17.16 30.22
C ALA A 72 -2.85 15.73 29.67
N GLY A 73 -3.21 14.78 30.52
CA GLY A 73 -3.42 13.38 30.13
C GLY A 73 -4.40 13.23 28.97
N ILE A 74 -4.12 12.28 28.09
CA ILE A 74 -4.87 12.05 26.84
C ILE A 74 -5.86 10.91 27.06
N ASP A 75 -7.14 11.15 26.74
CA ASP A 75 -8.12 10.09 26.59
C ASP A 75 -8.00 9.47 25.19
N THR A 76 -7.20 8.41 25.09
CA THR A 76 -6.96 7.71 23.83
C THR A 76 -8.21 6.99 23.30
N MET A 77 -9.17 6.65 24.16
CA MET A 77 -10.43 6.04 23.73
C MET A 77 -11.30 7.06 23.03
N ALA A 78 -11.48 8.24 23.62
CA ALA A 78 -12.25 9.33 23.05
C ALA A 78 -11.69 9.74 21.67
N ILE A 79 -10.36 9.85 21.54
CA ILE A 79 -9.70 10.13 20.26
C ILE A 79 -10.03 9.07 19.21
N VAL A 80 -9.87 7.79 19.55
CA VAL A 80 -10.14 6.70 18.58
C VAL A 80 -11.61 6.63 18.20
N ALA A 81 -12.51 6.89 19.15
CA ALA A 81 -13.95 6.93 18.89
C ALA A 81 -14.32 8.08 17.94
N ASP A 82 -13.75 9.27 18.18
CA ASP A 82 -13.98 10.45 17.35
C ASP A 82 -13.43 10.28 15.93
N LEU A 83 -12.20 9.78 15.79
CA LEU A 83 -11.60 9.50 14.48
C LEU A 83 -12.40 8.46 13.68
N LYS A 84 -12.91 7.40 14.33
CA LYS A 84 -13.80 6.42 13.68
C LYS A 84 -15.08 7.09 13.18
N ARG A 85 -15.71 7.90 14.02
CA ARG A 85 -16.95 8.63 13.68
C ARG A 85 -16.76 9.57 12.50
N GLN A 86 -15.63 10.27 12.42
CA GLN A 86 -15.38 11.25 11.36
C GLN A 86 -14.95 10.62 10.03
N HIS A 87 -14.18 9.53 10.08
CA HIS A 87 -13.48 9.03 8.89
C HIS A 87 -13.94 7.66 8.39
N THR A 88 -14.85 6.99 9.09
CA THR A 88 -15.34 5.66 8.72
C THR A 88 -16.87 5.57 8.66
N SER A 89 -17.39 4.60 7.92
CA SER A 89 -18.85 4.34 7.87
C SER A 89 -19.37 3.50 9.05
N TRP A 90 -18.47 3.01 9.92
CA TRP A 90 -18.82 2.21 11.08
C TRP A 90 -18.47 2.94 12.38
N THR A 91 -19.26 2.70 13.43
CA THR A 91 -19.09 3.39 14.70
C THR A 91 -18.09 2.68 15.62
N HIS A 92 -17.59 3.43 16.61
CA HIS A 92 -16.91 2.84 17.75
C HIS A 92 -17.89 1.98 18.56
N VAL A 93 -17.40 0.90 19.15
CA VAL A 93 -18.18 0.05 20.07
C VAL A 93 -17.69 0.34 21.48
N ASP A 94 -18.58 0.81 22.33
CA ASP A 94 -18.25 1.21 23.71
C ASP A 94 -17.69 0.03 24.51
N GLY A 95 -16.80 0.33 25.46
CA GLY A 95 -16.08 -0.68 26.25
C GLY A 95 -14.97 -1.41 25.49
N THR A 96 -14.65 -1.00 24.25
CA THR A 96 -13.55 -1.57 23.48
C THR A 96 -12.30 -0.69 23.49
N HIS A 97 -11.14 -1.34 23.58
CA HIS A 97 -9.83 -0.68 23.56
C HIS A 97 -9.02 -1.15 22.34
N TRP A 98 -9.57 -1.01 21.13
CA TRP A 98 -8.94 -1.54 19.92
C TRP A 98 -7.46 -1.14 19.76
N HIS A 99 -7.13 0.12 20.06
CA HIS A 99 -5.78 0.66 19.87
C HIS A 99 -4.74 0.01 20.80
N THR A 100 -5.12 -0.58 21.94
CA THR A 100 -4.18 -1.28 22.83
C THR A 100 -3.70 -2.60 22.23
N ARG A 101 -4.43 -3.14 21.24
CA ARG A 101 -4.04 -4.32 20.47
C ARG A 101 -3.31 -3.95 19.17
N PHE A 102 -3.17 -2.66 18.89
CA PHE A 102 -2.51 -2.19 17.68
C PHE A 102 -1.00 -2.10 17.90
N SER A 103 -0.32 -3.24 17.76
CA SER A 103 1.12 -3.39 18.05
C SER A 103 2.03 -2.46 17.24
N HIS A 104 1.56 -1.92 16.11
CA HIS A 104 2.33 -0.94 15.35
C HIS A 104 2.59 0.34 16.16
N LEU A 105 1.76 0.69 17.13
CA LEU A 105 2.00 1.87 17.96
C LEU A 105 3.27 1.72 18.81
N THR A 106 3.68 0.52 19.22
CA THR A 106 4.82 0.35 20.14
C THR A 106 6.18 0.38 19.43
N ASN A 107 6.27 -0.22 18.24
CA ASN A 107 7.54 -0.38 17.53
C ASN A 107 7.64 0.50 16.28
N TYR A 108 6.53 1.14 15.91
CA TYR A 108 6.36 1.83 14.62
C TYR A 108 5.52 3.11 14.74
N GLY A 109 5.48 3.69 15.95
CA GLY A 109 4.74 4.92 16.23
C GLY A 109 5.16 6.07 15.32
N ALA A 110 4.19 6.91 14.95
CA ALA A 110 4.32 8.00 13.99
C ALA A 110 4.70 7.57 12.55
N GLY A 111 4.72 6.27 12.25
CA GLY A 111 5.15 5.75 10.95
C GLY A 111 4.05 5.11 10.11
N TYR A 112 2.84 4.88 10.63
CA TYR A 112 1.88 3.95 10.01
C TYR A 112 1.45 4.37 8.60
N TYR A 113 1.39 5.67 8.31
CA TYR A 113 1.08 6.21 6.98
C TYR A 113 1.98 5.67 5.87
N SER A 114 3.19 5.22 6.21
CA SER A 114 4.15 4.59 5.29
C SER A 114 3.57 3.40 4.51
N TYR A 115 2.58 2.68 5.05
CA TYR A 115 1.92 1.58 4.33
C TYR A 115 1.13 2.10 3.14
N LEU A 116 0.42 3.22 3.29
CA LEU A 116 -0.31 3.87 2.20
C LEU A 116 0.67 4.46 1.18
N TYR A 117 1.74 5.09 1.65
CA TYR A 117 2.79 5.60 0.76
C TYR A 117 3.43 4.49 -0.07
N ALA A 118 3.80 3.39 0.61
CA ALA A 118 4.33 2.20 -0.03
C ALA A 118 3.38 1.65 -1.10
N LYS A 119 2.07 1.59 -0.79
CA LYS A 119 1.04 1.16 -1.75
C LYS A 119 0.99 2.09 -2.97
N CYS A 120 1.01 3.41 -2.77
CA CYS A 120 1.00 4.37 -3.88
C CYS A 120 2.22 4.19 -4.80
N PHE A 121 3.42 4.12 -4.23
CA PHE A 121 4.65 3.88 -5.00
C PHE A 121 4.62 2.54 -5.72
N ALA A 122 4.19 1.48 -5.05
CA ALA A 122 4.10 0.14 -5.63
C ALA A 122 3.14 0.09 -6.83
N THR A 123 1.94 0.65 -6.67
CA THR A 123 0.95 0.73 -7.75
C THR A 123 1.48 1.55 -8.93
N SER A 124 2.13 2.69 -8.67
CA SER A 124 2.73 3.51 -9.73
C SER A 124 3.87 2.80 -10.47
N ILE A 125 4.78 2.13 -9.76
CA ILE A 125 5.87 1.35 -10.38
C ILE A 125 5.30 0.20 -11.21
N TRP A 126 4.31 -0.52 -10.67
CA TRP A 126 3.66 -1.61 -11.39
C TRP A 126 3.02 -1.13 -12.70
N GLN A 127 2.18 -0.10 -12.64
CA GLN A 127 1.46 0.40 -13.81
C GLN A 127 2.40 1.01 -14.86
N ARG A 128 3.48 1.70 -14.44
CA ARG A 128 4.41 2.36 -15.37
C ARG A 128 5.41 1.42 -16.02
N MET A 129 5.78 0.32 -15.36
CA MET A 129 6.94 -0.49 -15.79
C MET A 129 6.67 -1.98 -15.94
N CYS A 130 5.77 -2.53 -15.12
CA CYS A 130 5.65 -3.98 -14.96
C CYS A 130 4.38 -4.53 -15.62
N GLN A 131 3.33 -3.72 -15.71
CA GLN A 131 2.01 -4.18 -16.15
C GLN A 131 1.98 -4.61 -17.62
N GLU A 132 2.75 -3.97 -18.49
CA GLU A 132 2.77 -4.30 -19.92
C GLU A 132 3.36 -5.69 -20.16
N ASP A 133 4.53 -5.97 -19.59
CA ASP A 133 5.15 -7.30 -19.56
C ASP A 133 5.76 -7.61 -18.19
N PRO A 134 5.06 -8.36 -17.32
CA PRO A 134 5.52 -8.64 -15.98
C PRO A 134 6.71 -9.62 -15.97
N LEU A 135 6.97 -10.35 -17.05
CA LEU A 135 8.10 -11.27 -17.13
C LEU A 135 9.27 -10.70 -17.94
N SER A 136 9.24 -9.41 -18.26
CA SER A 136 10.31 -8.72 -18.98
C SER A 136 11.64 -8.77 -18.21
N LEU A 137 12.67 -9.29 -18.87
CA LEU A 137 14.04 -9.31 -18.34
C LEU A 137 14.58 -7.89 -18.15
N ASP A 138 14.24 -6.96 -19.05
CA ASP A 138 14.68 -5.57 -18.99
C ASP A 138 14.06 -4.87 -17.78
N THR A 139 12.75 -5.04 -17.56
CA THR A 139 12.07 -4.51 -16.36
C THR A 139 12.65 -5.14 -15.09
N GLY A 140 12.87 -6.46 -15.07
CA GLY A 140 13.49 -7.14 -13.93
C GLY A 140 14.91 -6.61 -13.63
N SER A 141 15.71 -6.37 -14.68
CA SER A 141 17.06 -5.82 -14.57
C SER A 141 17.04 -4.38 -14.06
N ALA A 142 16.09 -3.56 -14.50
CA ALA A 142 15.88 -2.21 -13.99
C ALA A 142 15.44 -2.21 -12.52
N LEU A 143 14.51 -3.06 -12.11
CA LEU A 143 14.12 -3.21 -10.70
C LEU A 143 15.31 -3.63 -9.84
N ARG A 144 16.11 -4.59 -10.29
CA ARG A 144 17.31 -5.03 -9.56
C ARG A 144 18.33 -3.90 -9.41
N THR A 145 18.71 -3.27 -10.51
CA THR A 145 19.84 -2.33 -10.55
C THR A 145 19.45 -0.90 -10.14
N LYS A 146 18.22 -0.44 -10.37
CA LYS A 146 17.84 0.93 -10.01
C LYS A 146 17.15 1.03 -8.65
N PHE A 147 16.45 -0.03 -8.24
CA PHE A 147 15.63 -0.01 -7.03
C PHE A 147 16.25 -0.81 -5.88
N LEU A 148 16.64 -2.07 -6.14
CA LEU A 148 16.99 -2.99 -5.06
C LEU A 148 18.43 -2.92 -4.59
N GLN A 149 19.38 -2.81 -5.52
CA GLN A 149 20.79 -2.95 -5.19
C GLN A 149 21.31 -1.90 -4.20
N HIS A 150 20.64 -0.75 -4.12
CA HIS A 150 21.10 0.38 -3.31
C HIS A 150 20.70 0.26 -1.83
N GLY A 151 19.68 -0.53 -1.50
CA GLY A 151 19.16 -0.60 -0.13
C GLY A 151 18.86 0.80 0.45
N GLY A 152 19.41 1.10 1.62
CA GLY A 152 19.32 2.42 2.25
C GLY A 152 20.45 3.40 1.90
N ALA A 153 21.37 3.04 0.99
CA ALA A 153 22.57 3.83 0.70
C ALA A 153 22.35 4.99 -0.29
N LYS A 154 21.17 5.08 -0.92
CA LYS A 154 20.80 6.17 -1.84
C LYS A 154 19.44 6.74 -1.42
N ASP A 155 19.24 8.03 -1.66
CA ASP A 155 18.01 8.71 -1.27
C ASP A 155 16.78 8.02 -1.92
N PRO A 156 15.71 7.75 -1.15
CA PRO A 156 14.53 7.08 -1.68
C PRO A 156 13.85 7.82 -2.84
N ALA A 157 13.84 9.16 -2.83
CA ALA A 157 13.26 9.95 -3.91
C ALA A 157 14.09 9.82 -5.19
N ASP A 158 15.42 9.83 -5.08
CA ASP A 158 16.31 9.63 -6.22
C ASP A 158 16.14 8.23 -6.82
N ILE A 159 16.05 7.20 -5.97
CA ILE A 159 15.78 5.82 -6.40
C ILE A 159 14.44 5.74 -7.16
N LEU A 160 13.38 6.34 -6.61
CA LEU A 160 12.05 6.28 -7.22
C LEU A 160 11.98 7.04 -8.55
N ASN A 161 12.59 8.22 -8.63
CA ASN A 161 12.63 9.02 -9.86
C ASN A 161 13.48 8.35 -10.96
N ASP A 162 14.64 7.77 -10.62
CA ASP A 162 15.50 7.05 -11.57
C ASP A 162 14.82 5.79 -12.14
N LEU A 163 14.02 5.12 -11.31
CA LEU A 163 13.27 3.93 -11.71
C LEU A 163 12.04 4.27 -12.57
N ALA A 164 11.12 5.08 -12.03
CA ALA A 164 9.76 5.24 -12.55
C ALA A 164 9.47 6.62 -13.17
N GLY A 165 10.51 7.45 -13.31
CA GLY A 165 10.45 8.78 -13.90
C GLY A 165 9.96 9.86 -12.92
N SER A 166 10.00 11.11 -13.40
CA SER A 166 9.56 12.26 -12.62
C SER A 166 8.07 12.20 -12.27
N GLY A 167 7.71 12.87 -11.18
CA GLY A 167 6.31 12.99 -10.73
C GLY A 167 5.80 11.80 -9.92
N ILE A 168 6.59 10.74 -9.69
CA ILE A 168 6.22 9.68 -8.72
C ILE A 168 6.30 10.18 -7.27
N VAL A 169 7.18 11.14 -7.01
CA VAL A 169 7.40 11.81 -5.72
C VAL A 169 7.23 13.31 -5.89
N ARG A 170 6.55 13.95 -4.94
CA ARG A 170 6.58 15.41 -4.74
C ARG A 170 7.17 15.73 -3.38
N SER A 171 8.00 16.77 -3.30
CA SER A 171 8.47 17.30 -2.01
C SER A 171 7.53 18.39 -1.50
N CYS A 172 7.17 18.36 -0.22
CA CYS A 172 6.36 19.37 0.43
C CYS A 172 6.82 19.56 1.88
N ARG A 173 7.25 20.78 2.24
CA ARG A 173 7.70 21.14 3.60
C ARG A 173 8.75 20.16 4.17
N GLY A 174 9.67 19.69 3.33
CA GLY A 174 10.71 18.73 3.73
C GLY A 174 10.26 17.26 3.79
N GLY A 175 8.97 16.98 3.60
CA GLY A 175 8.42 15.64 3.48
C GLY A 175 8.24 15.19 2.03
N ILE A 176 8.23 13.88 1.81
CA ILE A 176 7.88 13.25 0.54
C ILE A 176 6.37 13.00 0.51
N ILE A 177 5.73 13.23 -0.64
CA ILE A 177 4.34 12.87 -0.90
C ILE A 177 4.29 12.04 -2.18
N PRO A 178 3.74 10.81 -2.16
CA PRO A 178 3.60 9.99 -3.35
C PRO A 178 2.56 10.58 -4.31
N ASP A 179 2.75 10.38 -5.61
CA ASP A 179 1.63 10.49 -6.56
C ASP A 179 0.61 9.38 -6.30
N ILE A 180 -0.65 9.78 -6.12
CA ILE A 180 -1.76 8.89 -5.81
C ILE A 180 -2.57 8.51 -7.05
N THR A 181 -2.29 9.12 -8.21
CA THR A 181 -3.09 8.98 -9.43
C THR A 181 -3.28 7.52 -9.83
N SER A 182 -2.19 6.75 -9.88
CA SER A 182 -2.21 5.33 -10.24
C SER A 182 -3.09 4.50 -9.29
N LEU A 183 -3.02 4.79 -7.98
CA LEU A 183 -3.81 4.10 -6.96
C LEU A 183 -5.30 4.48 -7.06
N CYS A 184 -5.60 5.77 -7.24
CA CYS A 184 -6.99 6.21 -7.41
C CYS A 184 -7.62 5.64 -8.68
N LYS A 185 -6.85 5.49 -9.77
CA LYS A 185 -7.29 4.81 -10.99
C LYS A 185 -7.55 3.31 -10.76
N GLU A 186 -6.63 2.61 -10.09
CA GLU A 186 -6.80 1.19 -9.74
C GLU A 186 -8.05 0.95 -8.90
N MET A 187 -8.34 1.88 -8.01
CA MET A 187 -9.49 1.83 -7.10
C MET A 187 -10.77 2.45 -7.66
N GLU A 188 -10.75 2.91 -8.92
CA GLU A 188 -11.92 3.50 -9.59
C GLU A 188 -12.51 4.71 -8.82
N LEU A 189 -11.64 5.48 -8.14
CA LEU A 189 -12.01 6.65 -7.32
C LEU A 189 -11.99 7.96 -8.12
N LEU A 190 -11.33 7.99 -9.27
CA LEU A 190 -11.35 9.13 -10.18
C LEU A 190 -12.58 8.97 -11.09
N LYS A 191 -13.55 9.88 -10.97
CA LYS A 191 -14.60 10.02 -11.98
C LYS A 191 -13.97 10.58 -13.25
N CYS A 192 -14.29 9.99 -14.40
CA CYS A 192 -14.05 10.60 -15.72
C CYS A 192 -14.74 11.97 -15.81
#